data_AF-K1RI29-F1
#
_entry.id   AF-K1RI29-F1
#
_cell.length_a   1.000
_cell.length_b   1.000
_cell.length_c   1.000
_cell.angle_alpha   90.00
_cell.angle_beta   90.00
_cell.angle_gamma   90.00
#
_symmetry.space_group_name_H-M   'P 1'
#
loop_
_entity.id
_entity.type
_entity.pdbx_description
1 polymer ?
#
loop_
_entity_poly.entity_id
_entity_poly.type
_entity_poly.pdbx_seq_one_letter_code
_entity_poly.pdbx_strand_id
1 'polypeptide(L)'
;LNGSRFGVAVDTPKDKPIVGSSFLAIKTEAFCEQGEFRRNVDALIDEIKNVKLEAGTDEVLMPGEIEFRAEIANRKKGGVPIQPFQISELNEQAAPFGFTFEEYLYGLSALQKTGGAGRHPDREIP
;
A
#
# COMPACT_ATOMS: atom_id res chain seq x y z
N LEU A 1 6.05 0.28 -25.36
CA LEU A 1 7.32 0.41 -24.62
C LEU A 1 7.77 -0.91 -24.00
N ASN A 2 6.91 -1.64 -23.30
CA ASN A 2 7.25 -2.89 -22.59
C ASN A 2 6.56 -4.15 -23.16
N GLY A 3 5.92 -4.05 -24.34
CA GLY A 3 5.22 -5.17 -24.98
C GLY A 3 3.85 -5.53 -24.38
N SER A 4 3.34 -4.74 -23.43
CA SER A 4 1.98 -4.94 -22.89
C SER A 4 0.89 -4.56 -23.89
N ARG A 5 -0.34 -5.01 -23.63
CA ARG A 5 -1.52 -4.56 -24.38
C ARG A 5 -1.91 -3.13 -23.97
N PHE A 6 -2.78 -2.50 -24.76
CA PHE A 6 -3.24 -1.12 -24.55
C PHE A 6 -4.75 -0.99 -24.80
N GLY A 7 -5.37 0.01 -24.17
CA GLY A 7 -6.81 0.27 -24.29
C GLY A 7 -7.65 -0.94 -23.86
N VAL A 8 -8.69 -1.24 -24.63
CA VAL A 8 -9.62 -2.35 -24.35
C VAL A 8 -8.95 -3.72 -24.32
N ALA A 9 -7.77 -3.85 -24.94
CA ALA A 9 -7.05 -5.11 -25.02
C ALA A 9 -6.31 -5.46 -23.71
N VAL A 10 -6.21 -4.54 -22.74
CA VAL A 10 -5.54 -4.79 -21.45
C VAL A 10 -6.23 -5.90 -20.67
N ASP A 11 -7.57 -5.85 -20.61
CA ASP A 11 -8.42 -6.80 -19.87
C ASP A 11 -8.97 -7.93 -20.75
N THR A 12 -8.34 -8.15 -21.91
CA THR A 12 -8.71 -9.21 -22.83
C THR A 12 -7.51 -10.14 -22.99
N PRO A 13 -7.60 -11.44 -22.65
CA PRO A 13 -8.73 -12.09 -21.99
C PRO A 13 -8.79 -11.74 -20.48
N LYS A 14 -9.99 -11.75 -19.89
CA LYS A 14 -10.23 -11.26 -18.52
C LYS A 14 -9.51 -12.06 -17.43
N ASP A 15 -9.32 -13.35 -17.65
CA ASP A 15 -8.63 -14.27 -16.75
C ASP A 15 -7.10 -14.09 -16.81
N LYS A 16 -6.60 -13.40 -17.82
CA LYS A 16 -5.17 -13.16 -18.01
C LYS A 16 -4.91 -11.77 -18.59
N PRO A 17 -5.18 -10.70 -17.80
CA PRO A 17 -4.95 -9.34 -18.25
C PRO A 17 -3.46 -9.12 -18.56
N ILE A 18 -3.18 -8.44 -19.66
CA ILE A 18 -1.81 -8.19 -20.14
C ILE A 18 -1.46 -6.75 -19.83
N VAL A 19 -1.20 -6.50 -18.55
CA VAL A 19 -0.82 -5.21 -17.99
C VAL A 19 0.67 -4.94 -18.16
N GLY A 20 1.02 -3.67 -18.32
CA GLY A 20 2.39 -3.22 -18.36
C GLY A 20 2.65 -2.18 -17.28
N SER A 21 3.78 -2.30 -16.59
CA SER A 21 4.26 -1.31 -15.63
C SER A 21 5.59 -0.73 -16.11
N SER A 22 5.88 0.49 -15.69
CA SER A 22 7.15 1.17 -15.91
C SER A 22 7.55 1.84 -14.61
N PHE A 23 8.84 1.79 -14.27
CA PHE A 23 9.39 2.38 -13.06
C PHE A 23 10.53 3.31 -13.43
N LEU A 24 10.60 4.46 -12.77
CA LEU A 24 11.67 5.44 -12.96
C LEU A 24 12.14 5.90 -11.58
N ALA A 25 13.44 5.82 -11.34
CA ALA A 25 14.09 6.40 -10.18
C ALA A 25 15.04 7.51 -10.65
N ILE A 26 14.89 8.70 -10.07
CA ILE A 26 15.75 9.84 -10.34
C ILE A 26 16.61 10.07 -9.11
N LYS A 27 17.93 10.06 -9.30
CA LYS A 27 18.89 10.35 -8.24
C LYS A 27 18.98 11.86 -8.05
N THR A 28 18.44 12.39 -6.95
CA THR A 28 18.38 13.83 -6.70
C THR A 28 19.76 14.44 -6.48
N GLU A 29 20.71 13.68 -5.93
CA GLU A 29 22.08 14.14 -5.69
C GLU A 29 22.89 14.37 -6.97
N ALA A 30 22.37 13.91 -8.12
CA ALA A 30 22.94 14.27 -9.42
C ALA A 30 22.63 15.72 -9.82
N PHE A 31 21.72 16.40 -9.12
CA PHE A 31 21.24 17.74 -9.46
C PHE A 31 21.53 18.78 -8.39
N CYS A 32 21.41 18.43 -7.10
CA CYS A 32 21.72 19.33 -5.99
C CYS A 32 22.10 18.55 -4.72
N GLU A 33 22.52 19.26 -3.68
CA GLU A 33 22.79 18.66 -2.36
C GLU A 33 21.47 18.13 -1.74
N GLN A 34 21.51 17.02 -0.99
CA GLN A 34 20.29 16.41 -0.43
C GLN A 34 19.52 17.35 0.50
N GLY A 35 20.21 18.05 1.39
CA GLY A 35 19.63 19.05 2.27
C GLY A 35 19.01 20.21 1.51
N GLU A 36 19.63 20.67 0.42
CA GLU A 36 19.05 21.66 -0.48
C GLU A 36 17.76 21.15 -1.12
N PHE A 37 17.77 19.94 -1.70
CA PHE A 37 16.57 19.32 -2.26
C PHE A 37 15.43 19.27 -1.23
N ARG A 38 15.73 18.80 -0.01
CA ARG A 38 14.74 18.70 1.07
C ARG A 38 14.19 20.07 1.47
N ARG A 39 15.03 21.08 1.65
CA ARG A 39 14.58 22.46 1.98
C ARG A 39 13.68 23.03 0.90
N ASN A 40 13.99 22.78 -0.38
CA ASN A 40 13.17 23.27 -1.48
C ASN A 40 11.81 22.55 -1.55
N VAL A 41 11.79 21.23 -1.28
CA VAL A 41 10.53 20.47 -1.18
C VAL A 41 9.70 20.94 0.01
N ASP A 42 10.32 21.15 1.18
CA ASP A 42 9.64 21.64 2.38
C ASP A 42 9.03 23.04 2.12
N ALA A 43 9.78 23.95 1.50
CA ALA A 43 9.28 25.28 1.12
C ALA A 43 8.10 25.20 0.14
N LEU A 44 8.15 24.32 -0.87
CA LEU A 44 7.04 24.12 -1.81
C LEU A 44 5.79 23.57 -1.11
N ILE A 45 5.96 22.63 -0.18
CA ILE A 45 4.86 22.11 0.63
C ILE A 45 4.23 23.25 1.43
N ASP A 46 5.04 24.08 2.08
CA ASP A 46 4.55 25.21 2.86
C ASP A 46 3.80 26.22 1.99
N GLU A 47 4.30 26.53 0.79
CA GLU A 47 3.60 27.40 -0.17
C GLU A 47 2.23 26.84 -0.55
N ILE A 48 2.15 25.55 -0.89
CA ILE A 48 0.91 24.88 -1.27
C ILE A 48 -0.08 24.84 -0.10
N LYS A 49 0.38 24.51 1.11
CA LYS A 49 -0.49 24.39 2.29
C LYS A 49 -1.05 25.74 2.74
N ASN A 50 -0.41 26.86 2.37
CA ASN A 50 -0.80 28.21 2.75
C ASN A 50 -1.58 28.98 1.68
N VAL A 51 -1.98 28.34 0.57
CA VAL A 51 -2.83 29.02 -0.43
C VAL A 51 -4.19 29.40 0.18
N LYS A 52 -4.82 30.44 -0.39
CA LYS A 52 -6.18 30.84 0.00
C LYS A 52 -7.14 29.67 -0.21
N LEU A 53 -7.85 29.30 0.85
CA LEU A 53 -8.87 28.26 0.79
C LEU A 53 -10.14 28.77 0.10
N GLU A 54 -10.75 27.88 -0.69
CA GLU A 54 -12.10 28.08 -1.23
C GLU A 54 -13.15 27.86 -0.13
N ALA A 55 -14.33 28.46 -0.31
CA ALA A 55 -15.41 28.32 0.66
C ALA A 55 -15.80 26.85 0.85
N GLY A 56 -15.86 26.39 2.10
CA GLY A 56 -16.17 24.99 2.44
C GLY A 56 -14.98 24.03 2.37
N THR A 57 -13.74 24.53 2.19
CA THR A 57 -12.51 23.73 2.30
C THR A 57 -11.83 24.01 3.64
N ASP A 58 -11.57 22.96 4.42
CA ASP A 58 -10.94 23.10 5.75
C ASP A 58 -9.41 23.21 5.67
N GLU A 59 -8.79 22.47 4.76
CA GLU A 59 -7.34 22.49 4.53
C GLU A 59 -6.99 22.01 3.11
N VAL A 60 -5.80 22.37 2.64
CA VAL A 60 -5.17 21.75 1.47
C VAL A 60 -4.35 20.56 1.95
N LEU A 61 -4.35 19.44 1.22
CA LEU A 61 -3.61 18.23 1.58
C LEU A 61 -2.60 17.89 0.49
N MET A 62 -1.42 17.42 0.89
CA MET A 62 -0.44 16.90 -0.06
C MET A 62 -0.81 15.47 -0.50
N PRO A 63 -0.47 15.07 -1.74
CA PRO A 63 -0.59 13.67 -2.15
C PRO A 63 0.12 12.74 -1.16
N GLY A 64 -0.58 11.71 -0.67
CA GLY A 64 -0.09 10.77 0.34
C GLY A 64 -0.39 11.17 1.79
N GLU A 65 -0.82 12.40 2.08
CA GLU A 65 -1.07 12.87 3.44
C GLU A 65 -2.30 12.18 4.08
N ILE A 66 -3.35 11.94 3.30
CA ILE A 66 -4.56 11.23 3.76
C ILE A 66 -4.22 9.79 4.15
N GLU A 67 -3.47 9.09 3.28
CA GLU A 67 -3.04 7.72 3.47
C GLU A 67 -2.11 7.61 4.67
N PHE A 68 -1.18 8.55 4.83
CA PHE A 68 -0.27 8.63 5.98
C PHE A 68 -1.04 8.80 7.30
N ARG A 69 -2.02 9.71 7.33
CA ARG A 69 -2.89 9.92 8.51
C ARG A 69 -3.71 8.67 8.83
N ALA A 70 -4.31 8.04 7.82
CA ALA A 70 -5.09 6.81 7.99
C ALA A 70 -4.22 5.65 8.50
N GLU A 71 -3.01 5.52 7.99
CA GLU A 71 -2.06 4.49 8.39
C GLU A 71 -1.64 4.63 9.86
N ILE A 72 -1.28 5.85 10.29
CA ILE A 72 -0.98 6.13 11.70
C ILE A 72 -2.18 5.80 12.58
N ALA A 73 -3.39 6.20 12.16
CA ALA A 73 -4.61 5.94 12.91
C ALA A 73 -4.89 4.43 13.03
N ASN A 74 -4.70 3.66 11.96
CA ASN A 74 -4.88 2.22 11.96
C ASN A 74 -3.83 1.54 12.86
N ARG A 75 -2.56 1.92 12.76
CA ARG A 75 -1.50 1.41 13.66
C ARG A 75 -1.83 1.68 15.12
N LYS A 76 -2.29 2.89 15.46
CA LYS A 76 -2.71 3.24 16.83
C LYS A 76 -3.89 2.40 17.33
N LYS A 77 -4.80 1.98 16.43
CA LYS A 77 -5.93 1.10 16.74
C LYS A 77 -5.55 -0.39 16.76
N GLY A 78 -4.30 -0.73 16.48
CA GLY A 78 -3.81 -2.11 16.46
C GLY A 78 -4.01 -2.84 15.13
N GLY A 79 -4.41 -2.15 14.06
CA GLY A 79 -4.60 -2.75 12.75
C GLY A 79 -5.60 -2.02 11.86
N VAL A 80 -5.87 -2.59 10.69
CA VAL A 80 -6.90 -2.10 9.76
C VAL A 80 -8.23 -2.78 10.04
N PRO A 81 -9.37 -2.06 9.96
CA PRO A 81 -10.67 -2.68 10.07
C PRO A 81 -10.95 -3.58 8.85
N ILE A 82 -11.36 -4.82 9.09
CA ILE A 82 -11.82 -5.75 8.05
C ILE A 82 -13.32 -5.97 8.23
N GLN A 83 -14.08 -5.83 7.16
CA GLN A 83 -15.54 -6.00 7.18
C GLN A 83 -15.93 -7.47 7.34
N PRO A 84 -17.08 -7.80 7.97
CA PRO A 84 -17.49 -9.18 8.19
C PRO A 84 -17.55 -10.04 6.92
N PHE A 85 -18.01 -9.46 5.78
CA PHE A 85 -18.07 -10.19 4.51
C PHE A 85 -16.67 -10.56 3.99
N GLN A 86 -15.67 -9.69 4.18
CA GLN A 86 -14.28 -9.96 3.78
C GLN A 86 -13.69 -11.12 4.60
N ILE A 87 -14.03 -11.20 5.90
CA ILE A 87 -13.64 -12.35 6.74
C ILE A 87 -14.27 -13.64 6.21
N SER A 88 -15.54 -13.59 5.80
CA SER A 88 -16.22 -14.74 5.19
C SER A 88 -15.54 -15.18 3.89
N GLU A 89 -15.26 -14.25 2.98
CA GLU A 89 -14.56 -14.53 1.72
C GLU A 89 -13.16 -15.08 1.95
N LEU A 90 -12.42 -14.53 2.91
CA LEU A 90 -11.08 -15.02 3.27
C LEU A 90 -11.14 -16.44 3.84
N ASN A 91 -12.13 -16.75 4.68
CA ASN A 91 -12.32 -18.10 5.20
C ASN A 91 -12.74 -19.09 4.09
N GLU A 92 -13.58 -18.68 3.15
CA GLU A 92 -13.95 -19.50 1.99
C GLU A 92 -12.71 -19.83 1.13
N GLN A 93 -11.86 -18.84 0.89
CA GLN A 93 -10.60 -19.02 0.15
C GLN A 93 -9.58 -19.85 0.93
N ALA A 94 -9.56 -19.79 2.26
CA ALA A 94 -8.64 -20.52 3.11
C ALA A 94 -9.04 -22.00 3.32
N ALA A 95 -10.33 -22.32 3.20
CA ALA A 95 -10.86 -23.66 3.46
C ALA A 95 -10.16 -24.79 2.67
N PRO A 96 -9.83 -24.66 1.36
CA PRO A 96 -9.08 -25.68 0.63
C PRO A 96 -7.69 -25.97 1.21
N PHE A 97 -7.11 -25.04 1.95
CA PHE A 97 -5.79 -25.14 2.57
C PHE A 97 -5.84 -25.61 4.04
N GLY A 98 -7.04 -25.87 4.57
CA GLY A 98 -7.24 -26.43 5.91
C GLY A 98 -6.94 -25.47 7.05
N PHE A 99 -7.12 -24.15 6.85
CA PHE A 99 -7.03 -23.15 7.91
C PHE A 99 -8.13 -22.10 7.79
N THR A 100 -8.38 -21.39 8.89
CA THR A 100 -9.22 -20.20 8.94
C THR A 100 -8.36 -18.94 8.98
N PHE A 101 -8.91 -17.83 8.51
CA PHE A 101 -8.24 -16.54 8.58
C PHE A 101 -7.84 -16.16 10.01
N GLU A 102 -8.66 -16.53 11.01
CA GLU A 102 -8.37 -16.28 12.42
C GLU A 102 -7.16 -17.09 12.92
N GLU A 103 -7.07 -18.38 12.58
CA GLU A 103 -5.89 -19.22 12.92
C GLU A 103 -4.60 -18.65 12.33
N TYR A 104 -4.67 -18.11 11.10
CA TYR A 104 -3.53 -17.44 10.46
C TYR A 104 -3.07 -16.21 11.27
N LEU A 105 -4.01 -15.36 11.73
CA LEU A 105 -3.68 -14.18 12.52
C LEU A 105 -3.04 -14.54 13.88
N TYR A 106 -3.53 -15.57 14.56
CA TYR A 106 -2.95 -16.01 15.84
C TYR A 106 -1.57 -16.66 15.67
N GLY A 107 -1.36 -17.43 14.59
CA GLY A 107 -0.06 -18.00 14.25
C GLY A 107 1.02 -16.92 14.04
N LEU A 108 0.67 -15.81 13.40
CA LEU A 108 1.53 -14.62 13.25
C LEU A 108 1.90 -13.98 14.59
N SER A 109 0.95 -13.88 15.52
CA SER A 109 1.20 -13.30 16.85
C SER A 109 2.20 -14.12 17.69
N ALA A 110 2.20 -15.45 17.53
CA ALA A 110 3.14 -16.34 18.20
C ALA A 110 4.55 -16.26 17.60
N LEU A 111 4.67 -16.06 16.28
CA LEU A 111 5.94 -15.87 15.58
C LEU A 111 6.54 -14.48 15.83
N GLN A 112 5.73 -13.43 15.92
CA GLN A 112 6.21 -12.06 16.20
C GLN A 112 6.76 -11.89 17.62
N LYS A 113 6.24 -12.63 18.62
CA LYS A 113 6.76 -12.63 20.00
C LYS A 113 8.12 -13.33 20.15
N THR A 114 8.54 -14.13 19.17
CA THR A 114 9.79 -14.90 19.22
C THR A 114 10.94 -14.27 18.42
N GLY A 115 10.77 -13.06 17.87
CA GLY A 115 11.87 -12.27 17.31
C GLY A 115 12.55 -12.90 16.09
N GLY A 116 11.83 -13.68 15.28
CA GLY A 116 12.37 -14.33 14.09
C GLY A 116 11.63 -13.91 12.83
N ALA A 117 12.37 -13.32 11.88
CA ALA A 117 11.97 -13.28 10.47
C ALA A 117 11.97 -14.72 9.92
N GLY A 118 10.94 -15.49 10.26
CA GLY A 118 10.71 -16.84 9.77
C GLY A 118 9.72 -16.82 8.61
N ARG A 119 10.22 -17.01 7.39
CA ARG A 119 9.41 -17.35 6.22
C ARG A 119 8.53 -18.56 6.60
N HIS A 120 7.22 -18.44 6.41
CA HIS A 120 6.33 -19.61 6.48
C HIS A 120 6.90 -20.68 5.55
N PRO A 121 7.14 -21.92 6.01
CA PRO A 121 7.66 -22.95 5.12
C PRO A 121 6.66 -23.12 3.99
N ASP A 122 7.16 -23.11 2.75
CA ASP A 122 6.40 -23.47 1.57
C ASP A 122 5.76 -24.84 1.83
N ARG A 123 4.49 -24.84 2.26
CA ARG A 123 3.65 -26.02 2.11
C ARG A 123 3.32 -26.03 0.63
N GLU A 124 3.98 -26.90 -0.11
CA GLU A 124 3.59 -27.23 -1.48
C GLU A 124 2.08 -27.45 -1.49
N ILE A 125 1.38 -26.51 -2.12
CA ILE A 125 -0.03 -26.64 -2.46
C ILE A 125 -0.05 -27.58 -3.68
N PRO A 126 -0.78 -28.70 -3.65
CA PRO A 126 -0.96 -29.54 -4.84
C PRO A 126 -1.70 -28.80 -5.97
#